data_AF-R0GR80-F1
#
_entry.id   AF-R0GR80-F1
#
_cell.length_a   1.000
_cell.length_b   1.000
_cell.length_c   1.000
_cell.angle_alpha   90.00
_cell.angle_beta   90.00
_cell.angle_gamma   90.00
#
_symmetry.space_group_name_H-M   'P 1'
#
loop_
_entity.id
_entity.type
_entity.pdbx_description
1 polymer ?
#
loop_
_entity_poly.entity_id
_entity_poly.type
_entity_poly.pdbx_seq_one_letter_code
_entity_poly.pdbx_strand_id
1 'polypeptide(L)'
;MMMCHRFYMRQSHAKNDWQTIATASLFLACKAEDEPCQLSSVVVASYEIIYEWDPSASIRIHQTECYHEFKEIVLAGERLVLDTSAFHLDIELPYKPLAAALNRLNAWPDLATAAWNFVHDWLRTTLCLQYRPHVIATATVHLAATFQNAKVGSRRDWWLEFGVTTKLLKEVIQEMCILMEVDRRRTMPPPPPPPRRELTWAIPAPIKPVHMARAYPFHSYPLQSYRQAGIW
;
A
#
# COMPACT_ATOMS: atom_id res chain seq x y z
N MET A 1 1.40 10.21 -4.43
CA MET A 1 0.43 9.24 -3.86
C MET A 1 -0.94 9.32 -4.53
N MET A 2 -1.66 10.46 -4.48
CA MET A 2 -3.03 10.51 -5.02
C MET A 2 -3.14 10.23 -6.53
N MET A 3 -2.17 10.66 -7.35
CA MET A 3 -2.13 10.30 -8.76
C MET A 3 -2.04 8.78 -8.97
N CYS A 4 -1.20 8.08 -8.20
CA CYS A 4 -1.09 6.62 -8.25
C CYS A 4 -2.41 5.94 -7.87
N HIS A 5 -3.05 6.40 -6.79
CA HIS A 5 -4.35 5.89 -6.36
C HIS A 5 -5.40 6.02 -7.47
N ARG A 6 -5.53 7.21 -8.07
CA ARG A 6 -6.47 7.45 -9.18
C ARG A 6 -6.14 6.62 -10.42
N PHE A 7 -4.86 6.42 -10.71
CA PHE A 7 -4.39 5.58 -11.81
C PHE A 7 -4.84 4.12 -11.65
N TYR A 8 -4.55 3.52 -10.49
CA TYR A 8 -4.85 2.11 -10.23
C TYR A 8 -6.34 1.82 -9.94
N MET A 9 -7.18 2.84 -9.80
CA MET A 9 -8.63 2.68 -9.87
C MET A 9 -9.12 2.36 -11.30
N ARG A 10 -8.32 2.66 -12.33
CA ARG A 10 -8.65 2.44 -13.75
C ARG A 10 -7.74 1.41 -14.42
N GLN A 11 -6.54 1.25 -13.91
CA GLN A 11 -5.49 0.41 -14.48
C GLN A 11 -5.11 -0.73 -13.53
N SER A 12 -4.56 -1.81 -14.09
CA SER A 12 -4.18 -3.00 -13.32
C SER A 12 -2.72 -2.96 -12.86
N HIS A 13 -2.46 -3.36 -11.61
CA HIS A 13 -1.11 -3.63 -11.10
C HIS A 13 -0.40 -4.76 -11.85
N ALA A 14 -1.14 -5.72 -12.43
CA ALA A 14 -0.53 -6.81 -13.21
C ALA A 14 0.02 -6.34 -14.56
N LYS A 15 -0.48 -5.21 -15.07
CA LYS A 15 -0.08 -4.66 -16.38
C LYS A 15 0.93 -3.52 -16.24
N ASN A 16 0.91 -2.80 -15.12
CA ASN A 16 1.69 -1.59 -14.93
C ASN A 16 2.48 -1.70 -13.64
N ASP A 17 3.81 -1.72 -13.78
CA ASP A 17 4.72 -1.72 -12.63
C ASP A 17 4.50 -0.49 -11.74
N TRP A 18 4.36 -0.72 -10.44
CA TRP A 18 3.98 0.32 -9.49
C TRP A 18 5.11 1.30 -9.23
N GLN A 19 6.37 0.87 -9.34
CA GLN A 19 7.53 1.74 -9.12
C GLN A 19 7.65 2.74 -10.27
N THR A 20 7.49 2.27 -11.50
CA THR A 20 7.44 3.10 -12.70
C THR A 20 6.31 4.13 -12.65
N ILE A 21 5.09 3.70 -12.31
CA ILE A 21 3.93 4.61 -12.19
C ILE A 21 4.12 5.60 -11.04
N ALA A 22 4.74 5.18 -9.92
CA ALA A 22 5.05 6.07 -8.81
C ALA A 22 6.06 7.15 -9.22
N THR A 23 7.14 6.79 -9.92
CA THR A 23 8.13 7.73 -10.46
C THR A 23 7.51 8.71 -11.44
N ALA A 24 6.73 8.21 -12.40
CA ALA A 24 6.01 9.04 -13.36
C ALA A 24 5.02 10.00 -12.68
N SER A 25 4.27 9.50 -11.70
CA SER A 25 3.32 10.30 -10.92
C SER A 25 4.01 11.37 -10.08
N LEU A 26 5.18 11.08 -9.51
CA LEU A 26 5.97 12.07 -8.77
C LEU A 26 6.45 13.18 -9.72
N PHE A 27 7.05 12.82 -10.84
CA PHE A 27 7.50 13.77 -11.85
C PHE A 27 6.37 14.66 -12.35
N LEU A 28 5.22 14.05 -12.65
CA LEU A 28 4.03 14.77 -13.11
C LEU A 28 3.47 15.72 -12.03
N ALA A 29 3.45 15.28 -10.77
CA ALA A 29 2.98 16.12 -9.66
C ALA A 29 3.88 17.35 -9.45
N CYS A 30 5.20 17.20 -9.53
CA CYS A 30 6.11 18.35 -9.45
C CYS A 30 5.83 19.39 -10.55
N LYS A 31 5.59 18.92 -11.78
CA LYS A 31 5.21 19.81 -12.89
C LYS A 31 3.85 20.48 -12.67
N ALA A 32 2.89 19.79 -12.06
CA ALA A 32 1.56 20.32 -11.81
C ALA A 32 1.52 21.37 -10.68
N GLU A 33 2.42 21.25 -9.69
CA GLU A 33 2.52 22.17 -8.55
C GLU A 33 3.58 23.27 -8.78
N ASP A 34 4.11 23.42 -10.00
CA ASP A 34 5.16 24.37 -10.36
C ASP A 34 6.44 24.28 -9.49
N GLU A 35 6.72 23.10 -8.92
CA GLU A 35 7.90 22.85 -8.09
C GLU A 35 9.08 22.39 -8.97
N PRO A 36 10.29 22.97 -8.82
CA PRO A 36 11.43 22.63 -9.66
C PRO A 36 11.83 21.16 -9.51
N CYS A 37 11.61 20.38 -10.57
CA CYS A 37 11.95 18.96 -10.60
C CYS A 37 12.62 18.60 -11.94
N GLN A 38 13.93 18.39 -11.90
CA GLN A 38 14.69 18.00 -13.08
C GLN A 38 14.45 16.52 -13.38
N LEU A 39 14.05 16.21 -14.63
CA LEU A 39 13.83 14.84 -15.08
C LEU A 39 15.06 13.96 -14.85
N SER A 40 16.26 14.47 -15.08
CA SER A 40 17.51 13.75 -14.83
C SER A 40 17.65 13.31 -13.38
N SER A 41 17.36 14.21 -12.44
CA SER A 41 17.41 13.91 -11.01
C SER A 41 16.38 12.86 -10.61
N VAL A 42 15.16 12.95 -11.15
CA VAL A 42 14.11 11.96 -10.89
C VAL A 42 14.48 10.58 -11.42
N VAL A 43 15.00 10.51 -12.64
CA VAL A 43 15.42 9.25 -13.28
C VAL A 43 16.52 8.58 -12.47
N VAL A 44 17.57 9.32 -12.10
CA VAL A 44 18.68 8.78 -11.31
C VAL A 44 18.21 8.33 -9.92
N ALA A 45 17.57 9.22 -9.16
CA ALA A 45 17.15 8.92 -7.79
C ALA A 45 16.14 7.76 -7.73
N SER A 46 15.19 7.72 -8.67
CA SER A 46 14.21 6.64 -8.70
C SER A 46 14.85 5.30 -9.03
N TYR A 47 15.79 5.25 -9.98
CA TYR A 47 16.48 4.01 -10.32
C TYR A 47 17.28 3.49 -9.12
N GLU A 48 18.03 4.35 -8.45
CA GLU A 48 18.80 3.98 -7.25
C GLU A 48 17.92 3.44 -6.12
N ILE A 49 16.74 4.04 -5.91
CA ILE A 49 15.77 3.56 -4.91
C ILE A 49 15.16 2.20 -5.33
N ILE A 50 14.77 2.05 -6.60
CA ILE A 50 14.15 0.82 -7.12
C ILE A 50 15.12 -0.36 -7.05
N TYR A 51 16.39 -0.11 -7.33
CA TYR A 51 17.44 -1.11 -7.36
C TYR A 51 18.42 -0.98 -6.18
N GLU A 52 17.93 -0.49 -5.03
CA GLU A 52 18.76 -0.25 -3.83
C GLU A 52 19.46 -1.53 -3.32
N TRP A 53 18.90 -2.69 -3.61
CA TRP A 53 19.43 -4.01 -3.28
C TRP A 53 20.66 -4.39 -4.12
N ASP A 54 20.92 -3.69 -5.22
CA ASP A 54 22.02 -3.93 -6.13
C ASP A 54 23.08 -2.82 -6.02
N PRO A 55 24.25 -3.11 -5.42
CA PRO A 55 25.32 -2.11 -5.23
C PRO A 55 25.84 -1.48 -6.52
N SER A 56 25.62 -2.11 -7.67
CA SER A 56 26.06 -1.59 -8.96
C SER A 56 25.03 -0.69 -9.66
N ALA A 57 23.83 -0.52 -9.09
CA ALA A 57 22.76 0.30 -9.66
C ALA A 57 23.17 1.76 -9.87
N SER A 58 23.83 2.37 -8.88
CA SER A 58 24.29 3.77 -8.94
C SER A 58 25.32 3.98 -10.06
N ILE A 59 26.15 2.98 -10.36
CA ILE A 59 27.12 3.05 -11.46
C ILE A 59 26.40 2.87 -12.80
N ARG A 60 25.48 1.89 -12.89
CA ARG A 60 24.77 1.58 -14.13
C ARG A 60 23.91 2.73 -14.63
N ILE A 61 23.18 3.42 -13.74
CA ILE A 61 22.28 4.49 -14.17
C ILE A 61 23.02 5.68 -14.78
N HIS A 62 24.31 5.83 -14.52
CA HIS A 62 25.15 6.85 -15.18
C HIS A 62 25.69 6.41 -16.55
N GLN A 63 25.47 5.17 -16.95
CA GLN A 63 25.73 4.72 -18.32
C GLN A 63 24.64 5.28 -19.24
N THR A 64 25.07 5.87 -20.36
CA THR A 64 24.18 6.56 -21.30
C THR A 64 22.99 5.71 -21.74
N GLU A 65 23.22 4.45 -22.11
CA GLU A 65 22.16 3.55 -22.57
C GLU A 65 21.11 3.28 -21.48
N CYS A 66 21.54 2.88 -20.28
CA CYS A 66 20.65 2.60 -19.15
C CYS A 66 19.84 3.84 -18.72
N TYR A 67 20.50 5.00 -18.67
CA TYR A 67 19.84 6.27 -18.39
C TYR A 67 18.73 6.58 -19.41
N HIS A 68 19.04 6.47 -20.70
CA HIS A 68 18.08 6.76 -21.75
C HIS A 68 16.91 5.77 -21.76
N GLU A 69 17.17 4.48 -21.59
CA GLU A 69 16.13 3.47 -21.50
C GLU A 69 15.16 3.74 -20.33
N PHE A 70 15.70 3.94 -19.13
CA PHE A 70 14.87 4.20 -17.95
C PHE A 70 14.12 5.53 -18.06
N LYS A 71 14.77 6.56 -18.62
CA LYS A 71 14.11 7.85 -18.91
C LYS A 71 12.91 7.68 -19.85
N GLU A 72 13.04 6.92 -20.94
CA GLU A 72 11.91 6.70 -21.86
C GLU A 72 10.77 5.93 -21.19
N ILE A 73 11.08 4.97 -20.29
CA ILE A 73 10.08 4.28 -19.48
C ILE A 73 9.31 5.26 -18.58
N VAL A 74 10.02 6.18 -17.90
CA VAL A 74 9.40 7.20 -17.04
C VAL A 74 8.51 8.15 -17.87
N LEU A 75 8.96 8.58 -19.05
CA LEU A 75 8.18 9.45 -19.95
C LEU A 75 6.96 8.74 -20.54
N ALA A 76 7.07 7.45 -20.86
CA ALA A 76 5.93 6.65 -21.28
C ALA A 76 4.91 6.50 -20.13
N GLY A 77 5.39 6.27 -18.91
CA GLY A 77 4.56 6.26 -17.71
C GLY A 77 3.84 7.58 -17.47
N GLU A 78 4.52 8.72 -17.64
CA GLU A 78 3.92 10.06 -17.50
C GLU A 78 2.72 10.22 -18.46
N ARG A 79 2.91 9.89 -19.74
CA ARG A 79 1.84 9.94 -20.75
C ARG A 79 0.66 9.04 -20.37
N LEU A 80 0.94 7.83 -19.90
CA LEU A 80 -0.10 6.89 -19.49
C LEU A 80 -0.89 7.39 -18.27
N VAL A 81 -0.23 8.04 -17.30
CA VAL A 81 -0.90 8.66 -16.15
C VAL A 81 -1.77 9.84 -16.58
N LEU A 82 -1.28 10.69 -17.49
CA LEU A 82 -2.03 11.81 -18.05
C LEU A 82 -3.30 11.33 -18.78
N ASP A 83 -3.16 10.36 -19.68
CA ASP A 83 -4.29 9.80 -20.43
C ASP A 83 -5.30 9.13 -19.50
N THR A 84 -4.81 8.31 -18.57
CA THR A 84 -5.66 7.60 -17.60
C THR A 84 -6.41 8.57 -16.68
N SER A 85 -5.78 9.68 -16.28
CA SER A 85 -6.42 10.72 -15.46
C SER A 85 -7.27 11.70 -16.26
N ALA A 86 -7.29 11.58 -17.60
CA ALA A 86 -7.92 12.54 -18.50
C ALA A 86 -7.48 13.98 -18.18
N PHE A 87 -6.19 14.17 -17.87
CA PHE A 87 -5.61 15.47 -17.51
C PHE A 87 -6.23 16.16 -16.27
N HIS A 88 -6.96 15.42 -15.43
CA HIS A 88 -7.50 15.94 -14.16
C HIS A 88 -6.44 15.90 -13.05
N LEU A 89 -5.52 16.86 -13.10
CA LEU A 89 -4.38 16.97 -12.18
C LEU A 89 -4.69 17.78 -10.91
N ASP A 90 -5.77 18.57 -10.91
CA ASP A 90 -6.21 19.30 -9.72
C ASP A 90 -6.76 18.30 -8.68
N ILE A 91 -5.94 18.02 -7.66
CA ILE A 91 -6.25 17.10 -6.57
C ILE A 91 -6.29 17.90 -5.27
N GLU A 92 -7.49 18.18 -4.80
CA GLU A 92 -7.65 18.75 -3.47
C GLU A 92 -7.20 17.73 -2.41
N LEU A 93 -6.18 18.11 -1.62
CA LEU A 93 -5.68 17.32 -0.49
C LEU A 93 -6.29 17.81 0.82
N PRO A 94 -6.44 16.94 1.83
CA PRO A 94 -7.02 17.28 3.13
C PRO A 94 -6.20 18.30 3.95
N TYR A 95 -4.98 18.69 3.55
CA TYR A 95 -4.16 19.66 4.28
C TYR A 95 -4.78 21.06 4.36
N LYS A 96 -5.29 21.59 3.25
CA LYS A 96 -5.94 22.91 3.22
C LYS A 96 -7.16 22.96 4.15
N PRO A 97 -8.14 22.03 4.05
CA PRO A 97 -9.27 22.01 4.98
C PRO A 97 -8.85 21.65 6.42
N LEU A 98 -7.79 20.87 6.62
CA LEU A 98 -7.24 20.60 7.95
C LEU A 98 -6.75 21.87 8.63
N ALA A 99 -5.92 22.66 7.95
CA ALA A 99 -5.42 23.93 8.47
C ALA A 99 -6.56 24.90 8.79
N ALA A 100 -7.56 24.98 7.90
CA ALA A 100 -8.75 25.79 8.12
C ALA A 100 -9.54 25.34 9.36
N ALA A 101 -9.70 24.02 9.57
CA ALA A 101 -10.38 23.48 10.74
C ALA A 101 -9.62 23.76 12.03
N LEU A 102 -8.31 23.52 12.07
CA LEU A 102 -7.46 23.77 13.24
C LEU A 102 -7.45 25.25 13.63
N ASN A 103 -7.40 26.17 12.66
CA ASN A 103 -7.47 27.61 12.89
C ASN A 103 -8.82 28.02 13.48
N ARG A 104 -9.92 27.54 12.88
CA ARG A 104 -11.28 27.87 13.34
C ARG A 104 -11.56 27.33 14.75
N LEU A 105 -10.94 26.22 15.13
CA LEU A 105 -11.10 25.59 16.45
C LEU A 105 -10.06 26.08 17.47
N ASN A 106 -9.13 26.96 17.06
CA ASN A 106 -7.99 27.42 17.86
C ASN A 106 -7.21 26.25 18.51
N ALA A 107 -6.95 25.20 17.73
CA ALA A 107 -6.47 23.91 18.23
C ALA A 107 -5.01 23.63 17.84
N TRP A 108 -4.13 24.57 18.15
CA TRP A 108 -2.68 24.51 17.90
C TRP A 108 -1.88 24.51 19.22
N PRO A 109 -0.62 24.04 19.26
CA PRO A 109 0.14 23.39 18.18
C PRO A 109 0.15 21.85 18.23
N ASP A 110 0.03 21.23 19.40
CA ASP A 110 0.26 19.78 19.58
C ASP A 110 -0.75 18.91 18.83
N LEU A 111 -2.01 19.35 18.80
CA LEU A 111 -3.06 18.68 18.05
C LEU A 111 -2.82 18.77 16.54
N ALA A 112 -2.32 19.91 16.07
CA ALA A 112 -2.05 20.13 14.65
C ALA A 112 -0.96 19.19 14.14
N THR A 113 0.12 19.01 14.91
CA THR A 113 1.21 18.07 14.57
C THR A 113 0.68 16.63 14.44
N ALA A 114 -0.12 16.17 15.41
CA ALA A 114 -0.71 14.83 15.34
C ALA A 114 -1.69 14.68 14.18
N ALA A 115 -2.56 15.67 13.96
CA ALA A 115 -3.52 15.65 12.87
C ALA A 115 -2.84 15.65 11.49
N TRP A 116 -1.73 16.37 11.34
CA TRP A 116 -0.94 16.37 10.11
C TRP A 116 -0.32 15.00 9.82
N ASN A 117 0.25 14.35 10.85
CA ASN A 117 0.81 13.00 10.73
C ASN A 117 -0.26 11.99 10.34
N PHE A 118 -1.45 12.06 10.95
CA PHE A 118 -2.58 11.23 10.52
C PHE A 118 -2.93 11.45 9.05
N VAL A 119 -2.96 12.69 8.56
CA VAL A 119 -3.20 12.94 7.13
C VAL A 119 -2.13 12.29 6.23
N HIS A 120 -0.84 12.36 6.60
CA HIS A 120 0.20 11.63 5.87
C HIS A 120 -0.10 10.13 5.79
N ASP A 121 -0.59 9.54 6.88
CA ASP A 121 -0.98 8.13 6.92
C ASP A 121 -2.18 7.85 6.01
N TRP A 122 -3.19 8.71 6.03
CA TRP A 122 -4.39 8.54 5.19
C TRP A 122 -4.09 8.58 3.70
N LEU A 123 -3.11 9.37 3.26
CA LEU A 123 -2.69 9.42 1.85
C LEU A 123 -2.05 8.12 1.36
N ARG A 124 -1.55 7.27 2.27
CA ARG A 124 -1.03 5.93 1.95
C ARG A 124 -2.14 4.88 1.80
N THR A 125 -3.39 5.26 2.09
CA THR A 125 -4.58 4.40 2.00
C THR A 125 -5.54 4.89 0.92
N THR A 126 -6.63 4.15 0.68
CA THR A 126 -7.70 4.55 -0.24
C THR A 126 -8.70 5.55 0.36
N LEU A 127 -8.50 6.02 1.60
CA LEU A 127 -9.44 6.90 2.29
C LEU A 127 -9.74 8.18 1.49
N CYS A 128 -8.69 8.76 0.88
CA CYS A 128 -8.79 9.97 0.06
C CYS A 128 -9.46 9.75 -1.32
N LEU A 129 -9.78 8.50 -1.69
CA LEU A 129 -10.64 8.20 -2.84
C LEU A 129 -12.11 8.05 -2.44
N GLN A 130 -12.39 7.76 -1.17
CA GLN A 130 -13.72 7.43 -0.68
C GLN A 130 -14.46 8.64 -0.12
N TYR A 131 -13.73 9.57 0.52
CA TYR A 131 -14.33 10.74 1.17
C TYR A 131 -13.74 12.04 0.66
N ARG A 132 -14.54 13.11 0.73
CA ARG A 132 -14.09 14.46 0.39
C ARG A 132 -13.01 14.96 1.36
N PRO A 133 -12.06 15.80 0.91
CA PRO A 133 -10.96 16.29 1.73
C PRO A 133 -11.38 16.95 3.06
N HIS A 134 -12.44 17.76 3.05
CA HIS A 134 -12.95 18.39 4.27
C HIS A 134 -13.49 17.38 5.29
N VAL A 135 -14.12 16.28 4.84
CA VAL A 135 -14.62 15.23 5.73
C VAL A 135 -13.45 14.52 6.43
N ILE A 136 -12.41 14.18 5.66
CA ILE A 136 -11.19 13.55 6.18
C ILE A 136 -10.51 14.48 7.17
N ALA A 137 -10.38 15.77 6.85
CA ALA A 137 -9.80 16.77 7.76
C ALA A 137 -10.56 16.86 9.09
N THR A 138 -11.90 17.03 9.04
CA THR A 138 -12.74 17.10 10.25
C THR A 138 -12.65 15.83 11.10
N ALA A 139 -12.73 14.65 10.46
CA ALA A 139 -12.59 13.37 11.15
C ALA A 139 -11.20 13.22 11.79
N THR A 140 -10.15 13.66 11.09
CA THR A 140 -8.77 13.61 11.59
C THR A 140 -8.57 14.50 12.81
N VAL A 141 -9.12 15.71 12.82
CA VAL A 141 -9.07 16.60 14.00
C VAL A 141 -9.79 15.95 15.19
N HIS A 142 -10.97 15.37 14.97
CA HIS A 142 -11.70 14.67 16.03
C HIS A 142 -10.90 13.47 16.57
N LEU A 143 -10.31 12.68 15.67
CA LEU A 143 -9.49 11.53 16.04
C LEU A 143 -8.28 11.97 16.87
N ALA A 144 -7.51 12.94 16.38
CA ALA A 144 -6.35 13.48 17.08
C ALA A 144 -6.71 14.01 18.48
N ALA A 145 -7.84 14.69 18.60
CA ALA A 145 -8.31 15.23 19.88
C ALA A 145 -8.64 14.11 20.87
N THR A 146 -9.26 13.04 20.36
CA THR A 146 -9.58 11.85 21.15
C THR A 146 -8.31 11.16 21.64
N PHE A 147 -7.30 11.00 20.78
CA PHE A 147 -6.01 10.39 21.13
C PHE A 147 -5.24 11.18 22.20
N GLN A 148 -5.32 12.52 22.15
CA GLN A 148 -4.65 13.39 23.11
C GLN A 148 -5.51 13.73 24.34
N ASN A 149 -6.74 13.20 24.42
CA ASN A 149 -7.73 13.58 25.43
C ASN A 149 -7.95 15.12 25.50
N ALA A 150 -7.86 15.79 24.36
CA ALA A 150 -7.98 17.23 24.22
C ALA A 150 -9.44 17.63 23.94
N LYS A 151 -9.90 18.73 24.54
CA LYS A 151 -11.20 19.33 24.21
C LYS A 151 -11.04 20.26 23.01
N VAL A 152 -11.82 19.99 21.96
CA VAL A 152 -11.80 20.76 20.72
C VAL A 152 -13.20 21.29 20.43
N GLY A 153 -13.26 22.55 20.00
CA GLY A 153 -14.51 23.24 19.72
C GLY A 153 -15.23 23.72 20.98
N SER A 154 -16.08 24.72 20.82
CA SER A 154 -16.94 25.25 21.89
C SER A 154 -18.16 24.35 22.14
N ARG A 155 -18.59 23.60 21.12
CA ARG A 155 -19.75 22.70 21.14
C ARG A 155 -19.33 21.23 21.07
N ARG A 156 -20.18 20.35 21.62
CA ARG A 156 -19.98 18.89 21.52
C ARG A 156 -20.10 18.34 20.10
N ASP A 157 -20.72 19.08 19.19
CA ASP A 157 -21.03 18.71 17.81
C ASP A 157 -20.36 19.66 16.79
N TRP A 158 -19.19 20.21 17.13
CA TRP A 158 -18.47 21.21 16.34
C TRP A 158 -18.21 20.79 14.88
N TRP A 159 -18.15 19.49 14.58
CA TRP A 159 -18.00 18.97 13.22
C TRP A 159 -19.13 19.37 12.28
N LEU A 160 -20.33 19.64 12.80
CA LEU A 160 -21.47 20.12 12.01
C LEU A 160 -21.17 21.48 11.35
N GLU A 161 -20.32 22.31 11.98
CA GLU A 161 -19.90 23.61 11.42
C GLU A 161 -19.07 23.46 10.14
N PHE A 162 -18.50 22.27 9.91
CA PHE A 162 -17.75 21.91 8.71
C PHE A 162 -18.60 21.11 7.71
N GLY A 163 -19.92 21.02 7.92
CA GLY A 163 -20.84 20.31 7.03
C GLY A 163 -20.77 18.78 7.13
N VAL A 164 -20.11 18.24 8.15
CA VAL A 164 -19.99 16.79 8.35
C VAL A 164 -21.10 16.34 9.30
N THR A 165 -21.90 15.34 8.92
CA THR A 165 -22.94 14.80 9.83
C THR A 165 -22.33 13.88 10.88
N THR A 166 -22.97 13.75 12.05
CA THR A 166 -22.51 12.82 13.10
C THR A 166 -22.45 11.37 12.62
N LYS A 167 -23.34 10.97 11.70
CA LYS A 167 -23.32 9.62 11.11
C LYS A 167 -22.06 9.43 10.26
N LEU A 168 -21.82 10.35 9.32
CA LEU A 168 -20.66 10.31 8.44
C LEU A 168 -19.34 10.38 9.23
N LEU A 169 -19.28 11.23 10.26
CA LEU A 169 -18.11 11.34 11.13
C LEU A 169 -17.76 9.99 11.77
N LYS A 170 -18.77 9.30 12.35
CA LYS A 170 -18.57 7.99 12.99
C LYS A 170 -18.11 6.93 11.99
N GLU A 171 -18.69 6.92 10.79
CA GLU A 171 -18.31 6.00 9.71
C GLU A 171 -16.83 6.18 9.33
N VAL A 172 -16.41 7.42 9.07
CA VAL A 172 -15.02 7.73 8.68
C VAL A 172 -14.03 7.44 9.81
N ILE A 173 -14.37 7.81 11.06
CA ILE A 173 -13.51 7.51 12.22
C ILE A 173 -13.36 6.00 12.41
N GLN A 174 -14.44 5.23 12.26
CA GLN A 174 -14.38 3.78 12.37
C GLN A 174 -13.42 3.19 11.33
N GLU A 175 -13.47 3.69 10.10
CA GLU A 175 -12.56 3.28 9.03
C GLU A 175 -11.11 3.67 9.32
N MET A 176 -10.85 4.91 9.76
CA MET A 176 -9.53 5.36 10.19
C MET A 176 -8.94 4.46 11.29
N CYS A 177 -9.73 4.11 12.30
CA CYS A 177 -9.30 3.20 13.38
C CYS A 177 -8.94 1.81 12.85
N ILE A 178 -9.71 1.26 11.90
CA ILE A 178 -9.40 -0.02 11.26
C ILE A 178 -8.07 0.07 10.51
N LEU A 179 -7.85 1.14 9.73
CA LEU A 179 -6.62 1.35 8.98
C LEU A 179 -5.39 1.44 9.89
N MET A 180 -5.51 2.13 11.03
CA MET A 180 -4.43 2.21 12.02
C MET A 180 -4.08 0.84 12.63
N GLU A 181 -5.09 0.03 12.94
CA GLU A 181 -4.85 -1.32 13.51
C GLU A 181 -4.20 -2.25 12.48
N VAL A 182 -4.57 -2.14 11.20
CA VAL A 182 -3.92 -2.89 10.12
C VAL A 182 -2.46 -2.48 9.97
N ASP A 183 -2.15 -1.19 10.00
CA ASP A 183 -0.77 -0.69 9.91
C ASP A 183 0.08 -1.15 11.09
N ARG A 184 -0.49 -1.10 12.31
CA ARG A 184 0.14 -1.61 13.53
C ARG A 184 0.49 -3.10 13.42
N ARG A 185 -0.37 -3.92 12.83
CA ARG A 185 -0.10 -5.36 12.63
C ARG A 185 0.99 -5.64 11.62
N ARG A 186 1.14 -4.80 10.60
CA ARG A 186 2.18 -4.94 9.57
C ARG A 186 3.56 -4.55 10.07
N THR A 187 3.62 -3.58 10.98
CA THR A 187 4.87 -3.05 11.54
C THR A 187 5.39 -3.86 12.74
N MET A 188 4.56 -4.68 13.37
CA MET A 188 5.00 -5.56 14.46
C MET A 188 5.81 -6.77 13.94
N PRO A 189 6.93 -7.14 14.59
CA PRO A 189 7.65 -8.36 14.26
C PRO A 189 6.75 -9.59 14.47
N PRO A 190 6.94 -10.66 13.67
CA PRO A 190 6.13 -11.86 13.80
C PRO A 190 6.26 -12.43 15.22
N PRO A 191 5.18 -13.00 15.79
CA PRO A 191 5.24 -13.62 17.10
C PRO A 191 6.32 -14.71 17.10
N PRO A 192 7.03 -14.91 18.23
CA PRO A 192 8.02 -15.97 18.32
C PRO A 192 7.35 -17.31 18.01
N PRO A 193 8.06 -18.23 17.33
CA PRO A 193 7.50 -19.55 17.04
C PRO A 193 7.06 -20.20 18.34
N PRO A 194 5.92 -20.92 18.34
CA PRO A 194 5.46 -21.61 19.53
C PRO A 194 6.57 -22.54 20.05
N PRO A 195 6.74 -22.68 21.38
CA PRO A 195 7.74 -23.57 21.93
C PRO A 195 7.55 -24.94 21.31
N ARG A 196 8.62 -25.45 20.68
CA ARG A 196 8.64 -26.77 20.06
C ARG A 196 8.32 -27.75 21.20
N ARG A 197 7.08 -28.26 21.23
CA ARG A 197 6.75 -29.41 22.07
C ARG A 197 7.65 -30.54 21.58
N GLU A 198 8.68 -30.86 22.35
CA GLU A 198 9.38 -32.12 22.19
C GLU A 198 8.34 -33.21 22.37
N LEU A 199 7.86 -33.76 21.25
CA LEU A 199 7.12 -35.01 21.27
C LEU A 199 8.15 -36.06 21.70
N THR A 200 8.22 -36.32 23.01
CA THR A 200 8.83 -37.54 23.52
C THR A 200 7.94 -38.67 23.05
N TRP A 201 8.23 -39.22 21.87
CA TRP A 201 7.69 -40.51 21.49
C TRP A 201 8.27 -41.50 22.50
N ALA A 202 7.49 -41.88 23.50
CA ALA A 202 7.80 -43.06 24.28
C ALA A 202 7.82 -44.21 23.28
N ILE A 203 8.98 -44.84 23.11
CA ILE A 203 9.12 -46.06 22.30
C ILE A 203 8.08 -47.05 22.82
N PRO A 204 7.05 -47.45 22.05
CA PRO A 204 6.20 -48.53 22.49
C PRO A 204 7.06 -49.79 22.57
N ALA A 205 7.00 -50.51 23.70
CA ALA A 205 7.74 -51.75 23.90
C ALA A 205 7.50 -52.73 22.73
N PRO A 206 8.51 -53.52 22.31
CA PRO A 206 8.40 -54.38 21.15
C PRO A 206 7.23 -55.36 21.30
N ILE A 207 6.27 -55.25 20.39
CA ILE A 207 5.13 -56.17 20.30
C ILE A 207 5.68 -57.54 19.87
N LYS A 208 5.37 -58.58 20.65
CA LYS A 208 5.79 -59.96 20.37
C LYS A 208 5.27 -60.41 18.99
N PRO A 209 6.05 -61.21 18.23
CA PRO A 209 5.66 -61.62 16.89
C PRO A 209 4.47 -62.59 16.95
N VAL A 210 3.35 -62.18 16.37
CA VAL A 210 2.23 -63.07 16.08
C VAL A 210 2.47 -63.67 14.70
N HIS A 211 2.82 -64.95 14.67
CA HIS A 211 2.76 -65.75 13.45
C HIS A 211 1.31 -65.86 13.01
N MET A 212 1.00 -65.43 11.79
CA MET A 212 -0.03 -66.07 10.97
C MET A 212 0.19 -65.77 9.49
N ALA A 213 0.66 -66.80 8.80
CA ALA A 213 0.73 -66.86 7.35
C ALA A 213 -0.68 -66.80 6.75
N ARG A 214 -0.87 -65.96 5.73
CA ARG A 214 -1.78 -66.23 4.61
C ARG A 214 -1.34 -65.38 3.41
N ALA A 215 -0.94 -66.10 2.37
CA ALA A 215 -0.44 -65.56 1.11
C ALA A 215 -1.54 -64.81 0.35
N TYR A 216 -1.18 -63.68 -0.26
CA TYR A 216 -1.93 -63.09 -1.37
C TYR A 216 -1.03 -63.04 -2.61
N PRO A 217 -1.56 -63.32 -3.81
CA PRO A 217 -0.77 -63.48 -5.02
C PRO A 217 -0.40 -62.14 -5.67
N PHE A 218 0.83 -62.06 -6.16
CA PHE A 218 1.34 -60.97 -7.00
C PHE A 218 0.65 -60.99 -8.37
N HIS A 219 -0.02 -59.90 -8.74
CA HIS A 219 -0.30 -59.59 -10.14
C HIS A 219 0.50 -58.36 -10.58
N SER A 220 1.47 -58.63 -11.45
CA SER A 220 2.30 -57.68 -12.18
C SER A 220 1.47 -57.03 -13.30
N TYR A 221 1.43 -55.70 -13.35
CA TYR A 221 0.90 -54.97 -14.51
C TYR A 221 1.95 -54.93 -15.63
N PRO A 222 1.61 -55.26 -16.90
CA PRO A 222 2.48 -55.01 -18.03
C PRO A 222 2.35 -53.58 -18.55
N LEU A 223 3.49 -52.94 -18.80
CA LEU A 223 3.64 -51.76 -19.64
C LEU A 223 3.35 -52.15 -21.10
N GLN A 224 2.32 -51.57 -21.72
CA GLN A 224 2.05 -51.75 -23.14
C GLN A 224 2.27 -50.43 -23.89
N SER A 225 3.34 -50.45 -24.69
CA SER A 225 3.70 -49.47 -25.70
C SER A 225 2.77 -49.60 -26.90
N TYR A 226 2.31 -48.47 -27.45
CA TYR A 226 1.70 -48.44 -28.77
C TYR A 226 2.40 -47.38 -29.63
N ARG A 227 3.17 -47.87 -30.61
CA ARG A 227 3.58 -47.13 -31.80
C ARG A 227 2.70 -47.57 -32.97
N GLN A 228 2.15 -46.56 -33.64
CA GLN A 228 1.98 -46.35 -35.10
C GLN A 228 1.25 -47.36 -35.98
N ALA A 229 0.27 -46.85 -36.73
CA ALA A 229 0.22 -46.65 -38.20
C ALA A 229 -1.22 -46.14 -38.51
N GLY A 230 -1.55 -45.17 -39.36
CA GLY A 230 -0.99 -44.77 -40.64
C GLY A 230 -2.06 -44.99 -41.73
N ILE A 231 -2.33 -43.96 -42.54
CA ILE A 231 -2.99 -43.95 -43.86
C ILE A 231 -4.55 -44.07 -43.81
N TRP A 232 -5.38 -43.18 -44.38
CA TRP A 232 -5.33 -42.41 -45.64
C TRP A 232 -5.74 -40.94 -45.49
#